data_AF-A0A7D5DX19-F1
#
_entry.id   AF-A0A7D5DX19-F1
#
_cell.length_a   1.000
_cell.length_b   1.000
_cell.length_c   1.000
_cell.angle_alpha   90.00
_cell.angle_beta   90.00
_cell.angle_gamma   90.00
#
_symmetry.space_group_name_H-M   'P 1'
#
loop_
_entity.id
_entity.type
_entity.pdbx_description
1 polymer ?
#
loop_
_entity_poly.entity_id
_entity_poly.type
_entity_poly.pdbx_seq_one_letter_code
_entity_poly.pdbx_strand_id
1 'polypeptide(L)'
;MEWQGIDLSDNKKRKWVQIAYSSIKNITYIVLFTGIISLYLIFYGSNQNTNINILTQQLEQKKNEVLEFKNKILLLQSGENNSLSFAENNKLAKLLTLINKLPLKRGGIEVIQIHQENELHLKMSGNLSEEDDFKKLEQYLYNQDFVETKTESVSVNHKNEITFVFNIKYKAN
;
A
#
# COMPACT_ATOMS: atom_id res chain seq x y z
N MET A 1 53.78 -47.18 -69.89
CA MET A 1 53.38 -46.30 -68.79
C MET A 1 53.36 -44.89 -69.35
N GLU A 2 52.18 -44.40 -69.72
CA GLU A 2 52.04 -43.03 -70.20
C GLU A 2 52.27 -42.09 -69.02
N TRP A 3 53.36 -41.33 -69.08
CA TRP A 3 53.61 -40.25 -68.15
C TRP A 3 52.53 -39.20 -68.35
N GLN A 4 51.59 -39.09 -67.41
CA GLN A 4 50.67 -37.96 -67.34
C GLN A 4 51.47 -36.72 -66.92
N GLY A 5 52.11 -36.08 -67.89
CA GLY A 5 52.73 -34.77 -67.69
C GLY A 5 51.66 -33.74 -67.31
N ILE A 6 51.92 -32.96 -66.27
CA ILE A 6 51.09 -31.81 -65.92
C ILE A 6 51.20 -30.82 -67.07
N ASP A 7 50.12 -30.63 -67.82
CA ASP A 7 50.03 -29.60 -68.86
C ASP A 7 50.04 -28.22 -68.19
N LEU A 8 51.22 -27.60 -68.20
CA LEU A 8 51.53 -26.27 -67.69
C LEU A 8 51.32 -25.17 -68.74
N SER A 9 50.46 -25.39 -69.74
CA SER A 9 50.12 -24.34 -70.70
C SER A 9 49.71 -23.06 -69.99
N ASP A 10 50.23 -21.93 -70.46
CA ASP A 10 50.01 -20.60 -69.88
C ASP A 10 48.53 -20.26 -69.68
N ASN A 11 47.66 -20.82 -70.53
CA ASN A 11 46.22 -20.65 -70.43
C ASN A 11 45.63 -21.36 -69.19
N LYS A 12 46.06 -22.59 -68.89
CA LYS A 12 45.63 -23.33 -67.70
C LYS A 12 46.13 -22.66 -66.43
N LYS A 13 47.38 -22.17 -66.41
CA LYS A 13 47.95 -21.39 -65.30
C LYS A 13 47.15 -20.11 -65.03
N ARG A 14 46.84 -19.31 -66.06
CA ARG A 14 46.03 -18.08 -65.92
C ARG A 14 44.62 -18.38 -65.41
N LYS A 15 43.96 -19.41 -65.92
CA LYS A 15 42.65 -19.84 -65.43
C LYS A 15 42.70 -20.27 -63.96
N TRP A 16 43.71 -21.03 -63.56
CA TRP A 16 43.90 -21.44 -62.17
C TRP A 16 44.08 -20.25 -61.23
N VAL A 17 44.89 -19.27 -61.63
CA VAL A 17 45.08 -18.02 -60.87
C VAL A 17 43.80 -17.21 -60.77
N GLN A 18 43.04 -17.08 -61.86
CA GLN A 18 41.75 -16.36 -61.84
C GLN A 18 40.72 -17.04 -60.93
N ILE A 19 40.62 -18.37 -61.00
CA ILE A 19 39.72 -19.16 -60.14
C ILE A 19 40.15 -19.04 -58.68
N ALA A 20 41.44 -19.16 -58.39
CA ALA A 20 41.98 -19.00 -57.03
C ALA A 20 41.70 -17.59 -56.49
N TYR A 21 41.95 -16.55 -57.29
CA TYR A 21 41.70 -15.16 -56.89
C TYR A 21 40.21 -14.88 -56.63
N SER A 22 39.32 -15.33 -57.52
CA SER A 22 37.87 -15.21 -57.30
C SER A 22 37.39 -15.97 -56.07
N SER A 23 37.97 -17.14 -55.81
CA SER A 23 37.64 -17.96 -54.63
C SER A 23 38.09 -17.30 -53.34
N ILE A 24 39.32 -16.77 -53.30
CA ILE A 24 39.84 -15.99 -52.16
C ILE A 24 38.98 -14.76 -51.91
N LYS A 25 38.63 -14.01 -52.97
CA LYS A 25 37.75 -12.85 -52.86
C LYS A 25 36.38 -13.21 -52.28
N ASN A 26 35.77 -14.31 -52.72
CA ASN A 26 34.49 -14.78 -52.19
C ASN A 26 34.60 -15.20 -50.72
N ILE A 27 35.67 -15.93 -50.35
CA ILE A 27 35.93 -16.31 -48.95
C ILE A 27 36.08 -15.06 -48.08
N THR A 28 36.82 -14.04 -48.54
CA THR A 28 36.97 -12.78 -47.82
C THR A 28 35.62 -12.09 -47.60
N TYR A 29 34.71 -12.06 -48.58
CA TYR A 29 33.38 -11.51 -48.38
C TYR A 29 32.54 -12.30 -47.39
N ILE A 30 32.61 -13.64 -47.42
CA ILE A 30 31.89 -14.49 -46.47
C ILE A 30 32.40 -14.24 -45.05
N VAL A 31 33.72 -14.14 -44.85
CA VAL A 31 34.33 -13.83 -43.54
C VAL A 31 33.91 -12.45 -43.05
N LEU A 32 33.89 -11.44 -43.92
CA LEU A 32 33.42 -10.10 -43.55
C LEU A 32 31.93 -10.10 -43.18
N PHE A 33 31.10 -10.78 -43.97
CA PHE A 33 29.66 -10.81 -43.73
C PHE A 33 29.29 -11.55 -42.44
N THR A 34 29.93 -12.70 -42.19
CA THR A 34 29.78 -13.45 -40.94
C THR A 34 30.31 -12.66 -39.73
N GLY A 35 31.41 -11.91 -39.89
CA GLY A 35 31.92 -10.99 -38.87
C GLY A 35 30.93 -9.89 -38.51
N ILE A 36 30.29 -9.26 -39.51
CA ILE A 36 29.27 -8.22 -39.30
C ILE A 36 28.05 -8.80 -38.58
N ILE A 37 27.56 -9.97 -39.00
CA ILE A 37 26.42 -10.65 -38.35
C ILE A 37 26.74 -10.96 -36.89
N SER A 38 27.94 -11.49 -36.62
CA SER A 38 28.38 -11.82 -35.26
C SER A 38 28.43 -10.58 -34.36
N LEU A 39 29.02 -9.48 -34.85
CA LEU A 39 29.04 -8.20 -34.13
C LEU A 39 27.65 -7.66 -33.86
N TYR A 40 26.75 -7.77 -34.84
CA TYR A 40 25.36 -7.36 -34.69
C TYR A 40 24.63 -8.17 -33.60
N LEU A 41 24.81 -9.49 -33.57
CA LEU A 41 24.21 -10.36 -32.56
C LEU A 41 24.74 -10.06 -31.14
N ILE A 42 26.04 -9.80 -31.01
CA ILE A 42 26.65 -9.40 -29.72
C ILE A 42 26.06 -8.08 -29.24
N PHE A 43 25.95 -7.09 -30.14
CA PHE A 43 25.40 -5.78 -29.79
C PHE A 43 23.91 -5.87 -29.41
N TYR A 44 23.13 -6.63 -30.18
CA TYR A 44 21.71 -6.86 -29.90
C TYR A 44 21.50 -7.57 -28.56
N GLY A 45 22.27 -8.63 -28.28
CA GLY A 45 22.21 -9.36 -27.03
C GLY A 45 22.61 -8.50 -25.82
N SER A 46 23.64 -7.67 -25.97
CA SER A 46 24.06 -6.71 -24.94
C SER A 46 22.94 -5.70 -24.60
N ASN A 47 22.26 -5.16 -25.62
CA ASN A 47 21.16 -4.21 -25.43
C ASN A 47 19.88 -4.85 -24.85
N GLN A 48 19.66 -6.14 -25.07
CA GLN A 48 18.58 -6.87 -24.39
C GLN A 48 18.91 -7.13 -22.92
N ASN A 49 20.17 -7.46 -22.62
CA ASN A 49 20.63 -7.66 -21.25
C ASN A 49 20.57 -6.40 -20.39
N THR A 50 20.78 -5.21 -20.96
CA THR A 50 20.60 -3.95 -20.20
C THR A 50 19.15 -3.76 -19.77
N ASN A 51 18.18 -4.03 -20.64
CA ASN A 51 16.76 -3.98 -20.26
C ASN A 51 16.40 -5.03 -19.20
N ILE A 52 16.89 -6.26 -19.35
CA ILE A 52 16.67 -7.32 -18.35
C ILE A 52 17.28 -6.93 -17.00
N ASN A 53 18.48 -6.33 -17.00
CA ASN A 53 19.14 -5.86 -15.78
C ASN A 53 18.33 -4.72 -15.11
N ILE A 54 17.79 -3.77 -15.89
CA ILE A 54 16.93 -2.70 -15.36
C ILE A 54 15.67 -3.29 -14.74
N LEU A 55 15.00 -4.24 -15.41
CA LEU A 55 13.81 -4.91 -14.87
C LEU A 55 14.14 -5.71 -13.60
N THR A 56 15.30 -6.37 -13.56
CA THR A 56 15.77 -7.12 -12.40
C THR A 56 16.05 -6.18 -11.22
N GLN A 57 16.67 -5.03 -11.47
CA GLN A 57 16.89 -3.99 -10.46
C GLN A 57 15.57 -3.43 -9.91
N GLN A 58 14.59 -3.17 -10.79
CA GLN A 58 13.25 -2.72 -10.36
C GLN A 58 12.55 -3.77 -9.50
N LEU A 59 12.67 -5.05 -9.86
CA LEU A 59 12.09 -6.16 -9.10
C LEU A 59 12.75 -6.29 -7.73
N GLU A 60 14.07 -6.18 -7.67
CA GLU A 60 14.83 -6.19 -6.41
C GLU A 60 14.49 -4.99 -5.52
N GLN A 61 14.34 -3.81 -6.10
CA GLN A 61 13.88 -2.61 -5.40
C GLN A 61 12.46 -2.80 -4.82
N LYS A 62 11.53 -3.34 -5.61
CA LYS A 62 10.17 -3.65 -5.13
C LYS A 62 10.17 -4.71 -4.03
N LYS A 63 11.02 -5.73 -4.14
CA LYS A 63 11.19 -6.75 -3.11
C LYS A 63 11.71 -6.14 -1.81
N ASN A 64 12.67 -5.21 -1.90
CA ASN A 64 13.20 -4.48 -0.75
C ASN A 64 12.15 -3.56 -0.13
N GLU A 65 11.35 -2.84 -0.92
CA GLU A 65 10.21 -2.05 -0.43
C GLU A 65 9.21 -2.92 0.34
N VAL A 66 8.88 -4.11 -0.17
CA VAL A 66 8.00 -5.07 0.52
C VAL A 66 8.63 -5.56 1.82
N LEU A 67 9.94 -5.80 1.83
CA LEU A 67 10.66 -6.25 3.03
C LEU A 67 10.73 -5.14 4.08
N GLU A 68 10.98 -3.90 3.66
CA GLU A 68 10.88 -2.73 4.54
C GLU A 68 9.47 -2.53 5.07
N PHE A 69 8.43 -2.71 4.24
CA PHE A 69 7.05 -2.61 4.68
C PHE A 69 6.72 -3.71 5.69
N LYS A 70 7.17 -4.94 5.44
CA LYS A 70 7.04 -6.07 6.36
C LYS A 70 7.79 -5.79 7.68
N ASN A 71 8.98 -5.22 7.61
CA ASN A 71 9.75 -4.84 8.80
C ASN A 71 9.10 -3.67 9.53
N LYS A 72 8.52 -2.70 8.84
CA LYS A 72 7.70 -1.64 9.45
C LYS A 72 6.46 -2.21 10.14
N ILE A 73 5.76 -3.16 9.51
CA ILE A 73 4.64 -3.88 10.14
C ILE A 73 5.14 -4.64 11.37
N LEU A 74 6.27 -5.36 11.27
CA LEU A 74 6.85 -6.08 12.40
C LEU A 74 7.29 -5.13 13.51
N LEU A 75 7.88 -3.98 13.19
CA LEU A 75 8.23 -2.94 14.15
C LEU A 75 7.00 -2.28 14.77
N LEU A 76 5.90 -2.15 14.04
CA LEU A 76 4.60 -1.75 14.58
C LEU A 76 3.96 -2.84 15.44
N GLN A 77 4.30 -4.12 15.20
CA GLN A 77 3.88 -5.26 16.03
C GLN A 77 4.78 -5.49 17.23
N SER A 78 6.07 -5.13 17.16
CA SER A 78 7.09 -5.36 18.19
C SER A 78 7.41 -4.10 19.01
N GLY A 79 7.14 -2.93 18.46
CA GLY A 79 7.17 -1.63 19.12
C GLY A 79 5.92 -1.51 19.99
N GLU A 80 6.06 -2.02 21.21
CA GLU A 80 4.98 -2.27 22.16
C GLU A 80 3.95 -3.28 21.64
N ASN A 81 3.51 -4.14 22.55
CA ASN A 81 2.10 -4.48 22.58
C ASN A 81 1.28 -3.18 22.82
N ASN A 82 1.29 -2.27 21.84
CA ASN A 82 0.10 -1.55 21.46
C ASN A 82 -0.70 -2.57 20.63
N SER A 83 -1.08 -3.74 21.16
CA SER A 83 -2.35 -3.77 21.89
C SER A 83 -2.88 -2.34 21.99
N LEU A 84 -3.53 -1.86 20.92
CA LEU A 84 -4.84 -1.25 21.09
C LEU A 84 -5.40 -1.99 22.27
N SER A 85 -5.41 -1.35 23.44
CA SER A 85 -5.79 -1.97 24.69
C SER A 85 -7.27 -2.25 24.55
N PHE A 86 -7.56 -3.32 23.83
CA PHE A 86 -8.81 -4.03 23.78
C PHE A 86 -9.06 -4.69 25.16
N ALA A 87 -8.18 -4.46 26.14
CA ALA A 87 -8.47 -4.57 27.56
C ALA A 87 -9.59 -3.61 28.03
N GLU A 88 -10.07 -2.68 27.18
CA GLU A 88 -11.33 -1.96 27.41
C GLU A 88 -12.53 -2.47 26.61
N ASN A 89 -12.48 -3.67 25.99
CA ASN A 89 -13.64 -4.25 25.28
C ASN A 89 -14.93 -4.16 26.12
N ASN A 90 -14.86 -4.44 27.42
CA ASN A 90 -16.01 -4.36 28.31
C ASN A 90 -16.42 -2.90 28.62
N LYS A 91 -15.46 -1.98 28.81
CA LYS A 91 -15.78 -0.59 29.14
C LYS A 91 -16.36 0.15 27.94
N LEU A 92 -15.75 -0.03 26.77
CA LEU A 92 -16.25 0.48 25.50
C LEU A 92 -17.60 -0.16 25.16
N ALA A 93 -17.77 -1.48 25.30
CA ALA A 93 -19.06 -2.13 25.08
C ALA A 93 -20.15 -1.62 26.03
N LYS A 94 -19.83 -1.33 27.30
CA LYS A 94 -20.77 -0.72 28.26
C LYS A 94 -21.15 0.71 27.84
N LEU A 95 -20.20 1.53 27.39
CA LEU A 95 -20.49 2.86 26.85
C LEU A 95 -21.32 2.79 25.56
N LEU A 96 -21.01 1.87 24.65
CA LEU A 96 -21.81 1.66 23.44
C LEU A 96 -23.23 1.16 23.77
N THR A 97 -23.37 0.32 24.79
CA THR A 97 -24.68 -0.13 25.29
C THR A 97 -25.49 1.03 25.87
N LEU A 98 -24.82 1.96 26.55
CA LEU A 98 -25.45 3.17 27.07
C LEU A 98 -26.03 4.03 25.95
N ILE A 99 -25.31 4.20 24.83
CA ILE A 99 -25.78 4.91 23.63
C ILE A 99 -26.98 4.19 23.02
N ASN A 100 -26.94 2.86 22.90
CA ASN A 100 -28.03 2.10 22.26
C ASN A 100 -29.37 2.14 23.02
N LYS A 101 -29.36 2.53 24.30
CA LYS A 101 -30.54 2.53 25.18
C LYS A 101 -31.00 3.93 25.58
N LEU A 102 -30.54 4.96 24.87
CA LEU A 102 -30.90 6.33 25.20
C LEU A 102 -32.41 6.58 25.03
N PRO A 103 -33.07 7.22 26.01
CA PRO A 103 -34.52 7.44 26.01
C PRO A 103 -34.90 8.65 25.15
N LEU A 104 -34.52 8.66 23.87
CA LEU A 104 -34.80 9.75 22.93
C LEU A 104 -36.17 9.55 22.26
N LYS A 105 -37.07 10.53 22.34
CA LYS A 105 -38.39 10.50 21.67
C LYS A 105 -38.53 11.62 20.64
N ARG A 106 -38.27 12.88 21.01
CA ARG A 106 -38.41 14.05 20.12
C ARG A 106 -37.12 14.87 20.08
N GLY A 107 -36.33 14.62 19.04
CA GLY A 107 -34.99 15.17 18.85
C GLY A 107 -33.96 14.07 18.65
N GLY A 108 -32.68 14.41 18.79
CA GLY A 108 -31.61 13.45 18.54
C GLY A 108 -30.24 13.91 19.00
N ILE A 109 -29.31 12.96 19.00
CA ILE A 109 -27.90 13.24 19.20
C ILE A 109 -27.28 13.53 17.85
N GLU A 110 -26.57 14.64 17.76
CA GLU A 110 -25.87 15.05 16.56
C GLU A 110 -24.45 14.49 16.54
N VAL A 111 -23.78 14.52 17.68
CA VAL A 111 -22.38 14.13 17.79
C VAL A 111 -22.15 13.28 19.04
N ILE A 112 -21.45 12.16 18.83
CA ILE A 112 -20.84 11.36 19.90
C ILE A 112 -19.36 11.25 19.58
N GLN A 113 -18.52 11.74 20.48
CA GLN A 113 -17.07 11.64 20.40
C GLN A 113 -16.55 10.78 21.55
N ILE A 114 -15.76 9.76 21.21
CA ILE A 114 -15.10 8.90 22.18
C ILE A 114 -13.63 9.30 22.21
N HIS A 115 -13.14 9.62 23.40
CA HIS A 115 -11.77 10.03 23.64
C HIS A 115 -11.10 9.00 24.57
N GLN A 116 -9.94 8.51 24.14
CA GLN A 116 -9.14 7.54 24.87
C GLN A 116 -7.69 8.04 24.92
N GLU A 117 -7.44 9.06 25.76
CA GLU A 117 -6.09 9.58 26.04
C GLU A 117 -5.57 8.98 27.36
N ASN A 118 -6.03 9.48 28.52
CA ASN A 118 -5.70 8.92 29.85
C ASN A 118 -6.85 8.13 30.47
N GLU A 119 -8.09 8.54 30.21
CA GLU A 119 -9.33 7.91 30.70
C GLU A 119 -10.36 7.88 29.57
N LEU A 120 -11.11 6.78 29.48
CA LEU A 120 -12.18 6.62 28.51
C LEU A 120 -13.33 7.57 28.87
N HIS A 121 -13.55 8.58 28.03
CA HIS A 121 -14.66 9.51 28.18
C HIS A 121 -15.39 9.74 26.86
N LEU A 122 -16.67 10.05 26.98
CA LEU A 122 -17.60 10.22 25.89
C LEU A 122 -18.20 11.62 25.98
N LYS A 123 -18.05 12.40 24.92
CA LYS A 123 -18.70 13.68 24.75
C LYS A 123 -19.89 13.51 23.83
N MET A 124 -21.07 13.92 24.30
CA MET A 124 -22.34 13.79 23.59
C MET A 124 -22.99 15.15 23.46
N SER A 125 -23.38 15.52 22.24
CA SER A 125 -24.13 16.75 22.00
C SER A 125 -25.29 16.52 21.06
N GLY A 126 -26.38 17.25 21.27
CA GLY A 126 -27.57 17.13 20.46
C GLY A 126 -28.62 18.18 20.80
N ASN A 127 -29.78 18.00 20.18
CA ASN A 127 -30.92 18.90 20.28
C ASN A 127 -32.18 18.09 20.62
N LEU A 128 -32.95 18.56 21.60
CA LEU A 128 -34.22 17.97 22.02
C LEU A 128 -35.34 18.99 21.92
N SER A 129 -36.49 18.59 21.39
CA SER A 129 -37.63 19.50 21.20
C SER A 129 -38.43 19.75 22.48
N GLU A 130 -38.29 18.88 23.50
CA GLU A 130 -39.07 18.94 24.75
C GLU A 130 -38.19 18.86 26.00
N GLU A 131 -38.53 19.65 27.02
CA GLU A 131 -37.84 19.66 28.32
C GLU A 131 -37.99 18.34 29.06
N ASP A 132 -39.14 17.68 28.95
CA ASP A 132 -39.38 16.39 29.57
C ASP A 132 -38.48 15.28 28.99
N ASP A 133 -38.13 15.38 27.70
CA ASP A 133 -37.20 14.44 27.07
C ASP A 133 -35.75 14.72 27.50
N PHE A 134 -35.39 16.00 27.68
CA PHE A 134 -34.09 16.37 28.26
C PHE A 134 -33.94 15.84 29.70
N LYS A 135 -34.95 16.03 30.55
CA LYS A 135 -34.93 15.51 31.94
C LYS A 135 -34.80 13.99 31.99
N LYS A 136 -35.49 13.25 31.12
CA LYS A 136 -35.37 11.78 31.05
C LYS A 136 -33.97 11.35 30.61
N LEU A 137 -33.40 12.04 29.62
CA LEU A 137 -32.04 11.78 29.17
C LEU A 137 -31.03 12.04 30.30
N GLU A 138 -31.14 13.18 30.96
CA GLU A 138 -30.29 13.55 32.08
C GLU A 138 -30.38 12.51 33.21
N GLN A 139 -31.59 12.20 33.68
CA GLN A 139 -31.81 11.18 34.70
C GLN A 139 -31.23 9.82 34.30
N TYR A 140 -31.44 9.39 33.04
CA TYR A 140 -30.90 8.14 32.55
C TYR A 140 -29.38 8.08 32.65
N LEU A 141 -28.68 9.17 32.26
CA LEU A 141 -27.22 9.25 32.29
C LEU A 141 -26.66 9.35 33.72
N TYR A 142 -27.34 10.04 34.63
CA TYR A 142 -26.93 10.16 36.03
C TYR A 142 -27.18 8.88 36.84
N ASN A 143 -28.16 8.06 36.44
CA ASN A 143 -28.48 6.79 37.10
C ASN A 143 -27.56 5.62 36.70
N GLN A 144 -26.54 5.85 35.86
CA GLN A 144 -25.61 4.79 35.45
C GLN A 144 -24.44 4.70 36.45
N ASP A 145 -24.39 3.62 37.23
CA ASP A 145 -23.40 3.45 38.30
C ASP A 145 -21.94 3.44 37.80
N PHE A 146 -21.71 3.03 36.56
CA PHE A 146 -20.39 2.83 35.97
C PHE A 146 -19.82 4.07 35.25
N VAL A 147 -20.56 5.19 35.23
CA VAL A 147 -20.09 6.45 34.64
C VAL A 147 -20.31 7.63 35.58
N GLU A 148 -19.50 8.66 35.38
CA GLU A 148 -19.70 9.99 35.94
C GLU A 148 -20.14 10.93 34.81
N THR A 149 -21.35 11.47 34.93
CA THR A 149 -21.93 12.38 33.95
C THR A 149 -21.81 13.81 34.42
N LYS A 150 -21.31 14.69 33.57
CA LYS A 150 -21.28 16.14 33.77
C LYS A 150 -21.93 16.86 32.60
N THR A 151 -22.91 17.68 32.90
CA THR A 151 -23.49 18.62 31.93
C THR A 151 -22.52 19.78 31.71
N GLU A 152 -21.97 19.91 30.50
CA GLU A 152 -21.06 21.01 30.14
C GLU A 152 -21.83 22.27 29.75
N SER A 153 -22.91 22.11 28.98
CA SER A 153 -23.75 23.22 28.57
C SER A 153 -25.18 22.77 28.28
N VAL A 154 -26.14 23.62 28.62
CA VAL A 154 -27.54 23.51 28.22
C VAL A 154 -28.02 24.89 27.82
N SER A 155 -28.65 25.00 26.65
CA SER A 155 -29.22 26.25 26.16
C SER A 155 -30.45 25.98 25.31
N VAL A 156 -31.27 27.01 25.09
CA VAL A 156 -32.39 26.95 24.15
C VAL A 156 -31.98 27.63 22.86
N ASN A 157 -32.12 26.94 21.74
CA ASN A 157 -31.76 27.46 20.43
C ASN A 157 -32.89 28.33 19.83
N HIS A 158 -32.65 28.87 18.64
CA HIS A 158 -33.56 29.80 17.96
C HIS A 158 -34.86 29.13 17.48
N LYS A 159 -34.89 27.79 17.46
CA LYS A 159 -36.04 26.96 17.11
C LYS A 159 -36.81 26.48 18.36
N ASN A 160 -36.47 27.01 19.52
CA ASN A 160 -37.06 26.60 20.81
C ASN A 160 -36.77 25.13 21.17
N GLU A 161 -35.64 24.60 20.73
CA GLU A 161 -35.14 23.28 21.10
C GLU A 161 -34.01 23.42 22.13
N ILE A 162 -33.87 22.43 23.01
CA ILE A 162 -32.84 22.35 24.03
C ILE A 162 -31.58 21.76 23.41
N THR A 163 -30.55 22.59 23.26
CA THR A 163 -29.20 22.17 22.89
C THR A 163 -28.43 21.79 24.13
N PHE A 164 -27.82 20.61 24.13
CA PHE A 164 -27.09 20.09 25.28
C PHE A 164 -25.72 19.54 24.90
N VAL A 165 -24.81 19.55 25.88
CA VAL A 165 -23.51 18.88 25.82
C VAL A 165 -23.27 18.17 27.15
N PHE A 166 -23.12 16.85 27.08
CA PHE A 166 -22.71 16.00 28.20
C PHE A 166 -21.28 15.49 28.01
N ASN A 167 -20.55 15.44 29.11
CA ASN A 167 -19.27 14.76 29.23
C ASN A 167 -19.42 13.60 30.20
N ILE A 168 -19.22 12.39 29.71
CA ILE A 168 -19.50 11.14 30.41
C ILE A 168 -18.18 10.40 30.56
N LYS A 169 -17.67 10.30 31.78
CA LYS A 169 -16.42 9.60 32.08
C LYS A 169 -16.69 8.22 32.62
N TYR A 170 -15.93 7.21 32.19
CA TYR A 170 -16.04 5.88 32.78
C TYR A 170 -15.41 5.87 34.19
N LYS A 171 -16.14 5.40 35.20
CA LYS A 171 -15.61 5.25 36.57
C LYS A 171 -14.70 4.01 36.63
N ALA A 172 -13.42 4.22 36.90
CA ALA A 172 -12.54 3.11 37.27
C ALA A 172 -12.89 2.68 38.70
N ASN A 173 -13.48 1.50 38.87
CA ASN A 173 -13.58 0.84 40.17
C ASN A 173 -12.22 0.28 40.58
#